data_AF-A0A9E4WQL3-F1
#
_entry.id   AF-A0A9E4WQL3-F1
#
_cell.length_a   1.000
_cell.length_b   1.000
_cell.length_c   1.000
_cell.angle_alpha   90.00
_cell.angle_beta   90.00
_cell.angle_gamma   90.00
#
_symmetry.space_group_name_H-M   'P 1'
#
loop_
_entity.id
_entity.type
_entity.pdbx_description
1 polymer ?
#
loop_
_entity_poly.entity_id
_entity_poly.type
_entity_poly.pdbx_seq_one_letter_code
_entity_poly.pdbx_strand_id
1 'polypeptide(L)'
;MMHAVRIIIIAAFLLLTGAVWTANAQSSVELRDSNARSDFPNGLLFNMTVEAAAGLDEVRLIYELAPDGVRATAVPSCTEGRIASCRFELGGNARTLLIPGAEVTYFWR
;
A
#
# COMPACT_ATOMS: atom_id res chain seq x y z
N MET A 1 -27.69 41.67 -38.31
CA MET A 1 -28.19 40.28 -38.27
C MET A 1 -27.10 39.19 -38.28
N MET A 2 -25.90 39.42 -38.85
CA MET A 2 -24.84 38.40 -38.93
C MET A 2 -24.08 38.11 -37.62
N HIS A 3 -24.17 38.97 -36.59
CA HIS A 3 -23.49 38.76 -35.30
C HIS A 3 -24.23 37.79 -34.36
N ALA A 4 -25.56 37.73 -34.44
CA ALA A 4 -26.37 36.84 -33.59
C ALA A 4 -26.12 35.35 -33.92
N VAL A 5 -25.89 35.03 -35.19
CA VAL A 5 -25.60 33.65 -35.65
C VAL A 5 -24.23 33.17 -35.18
N ARG A 6 -23.22 34.06 -35.12
CA ARG A 6 -21.88 33.71 -34.64
C ARG A 6 -21.86 33.38 -33.14
N ILE A 7 -22.70 34.03 -32.34
CA ILE A 7 -22.78 33.80 -30.89
C ILE A 7 -23.41 32.43 -30.59
N ILE A 8 -24.42 32.02 -31.38
CA ILE A 8 -25.10 30.72 -31.22
C ILE A 8 -24.16 29.55 -31.54
N ILE A 9 -23.28 29.69 -32.54
CA ILE A 9 -22.34 28.63 -32.94
C ILE A 9 -21.26 28.41 -31.87
N ILE A 10 -20.78 29.49 -31.23
CA ILE A 10 -19.79 29.38 -30.14
C ILE A 10 -20.40 28.73 -28.89
N ALA A 11 -21.66 29.06 -28.57
CA ALA A 11 -22.38 28.44 -27.45
C ALA A 11 -22.65 26.94 -27.69
N ALA A 12 -22.93 26.53 -28.93
CA ALA A 12 -23.14 25.13 -29.28
C ALA A 12 -21.84 24.29 -29.17
N PHE A 13 -20.67 24.89 -29.44
CA PHE A 13 -19.39 24.19 -29.36
C PHE A 13 -18.93 23.92 -27.91
N LEU A 14 -19.27 24.82 -26.97
CA LEU A 14 -18.96 24.67 -25.54
C LEU A 14 -19.77 23.58 -24.83
N LEU A 15 -20.93 23.19 -25.37
CA LEU A 15 -21.75 22.11 -24.81
C LEU A 15 -21.26 20.70 -25.22
N LEU A 16 -20.45 20.60 -26.28
CA LEU A 16 -19.91 19.33 -26.78
C LEU A 16 -18.53 18.95 -26.20
N THR A 17 -17.86 19.88 -25.50
CA THR A 17 -16.57 19.63 -24.82
C THR A 17 -16.73 19.23 -23.35
N GLY A 18 -17.97 18.98 -22.90
CA GLY A 18 -18.25 18.28 -21.65
C GLY A 18 -17.87 16.80 -21.73
N ALA A 19 -16.64 16.52 -22.20
CA ALA A 19 -16.02 15.22 -22.06
C ALA A 19 -16.08 14.89 -20.58
N VAL A 20 -16.80 13.81 -20.27
CA VAL A 20 -16.95 13.26 -18.93
C VAL A 20 -15.55 12.82 -18.51
N TRP A 21 -14.84 13.71 -17.83
CA TRP A 21 -13.60 13.36 -17.15
C TRP A 21 -14.02 12.42 -16.03
N THR A 22 -14.03 11.11 -16.31
CA THR A 22 -14.14 10.10 -15.28
C THR A 22 -12.87 10.25 -14.44
N ALA A 23 -12.99 11.00 -13.34
CA ALA A 23 -11.98 11.01 -12.30
C ALA A 23 -11.85 9.55 -11.84
N ASN A 24 -10.81 8.88 -12.30
CA ASN A 24 -10.41 7.58 -11.77
C ASN A 24 -9.99 7.84 -10.33
N ALA A 25 -10.93 7.68 -9.39
CA ALA A 25 -10.65 7.72 -7.98
C ALA A 25 -9.56 6.67 -7.73
N GLN A 26 -8.39 7.11 -7.23
CA GLN A 26 -7.35 6.20 -6.77
C GLN A 26 -8.01 5.17 -5.87
N SER A 27 -7.93 3.89 -6.25
CA SER A 27 -8.45 2.80 -5.44
C SER A 27 -7.85 2.96 -4.04
N SER A 28 -8.71 3.26 -3.06
CA SER A 28 -8.26 3.56 -1.71
C SER A 28 -7.72 2.28 -1.09
N VAL A 29 -6.46 2.34 -0.66
CA VAL A 29 -5.86 1.33 0.22
C VAL A 29 -5.87 1.92 1.62
N GLU A 30 -6.57 1.26 2.54
CA GLU A 30 -6.72 1.68 3.93
C GLU A 30 -6.09 0.66 4.87
N LEU A 31 -5.09 1.09 5.63
CA LEU A 31 -4.50 0.28 6.68
C LEU A 31 -5.47 0.21 7.87
N ARG A 32 -6.00 -0.99 8.15
CA ARG A 32 -6.94 -1.21 9.26
C ARG A 32 -6.23 -1.52 10.57
N ASP A 33 -5.20 -2.35 10.51
CA ASP A 33 -4.41 -2.76 11.68
C ASP A 33 -2.97 -3.12 11.28
N SER A 34 -2.03 -2.87 12.19
CA SER A 34 -0.62 -3.26 12.03
C SER A 34 -0.02 -3.58 13.38
N ASN A 35 0.58 -4.76 13.50
CA ASN A 35 1.23 -5.19 14.72
C ASN A 35 2.54 -5.94 14.40
N ALA A 36 3.52 -5.75 15.27
CA ALA A 36 4.72 -6.58 15.33
C ALA A 36 4.84 -7.19 16.73
N ARG A 37 5.14 -8.48 16.80
CA ARG A 37 5.32 -9.21 18.06
C ARG A 37 6.65 -9.95 18.06
N SER A 38 7.40 -9.79 19.15
CA SER A 38 8.57 -10.61 19.43
C SER A 38 8.16 -11.98 19.97
N ASP A 39 8.73 -13.01 19.37
CA ASP A 39 8.68 -14.40 19.83
C ASP A 39 10.11 -14.91 20.00
N PHE A 40 10.91 -14.22 20.80
CA PHE A 40 12.29 -14.62 21.05
C PHE A 40 12.35 -16.03 21.69
N PRO A 41 13.26 -16.94 21.25
CA PRO A 41 14.31 -16.76 20.24
C PRO A 41 13.87 -17.08 18.80
N ASN A 42 12.61 -17.43 18.57
CA ASN A 42 12.06 -17.83 17.28
C ASN A 42 11.92 -16.66 16.29
N GLY A 43 11.97 -15.41 16.74
CA GLY A 43 12.08 -14.26 15.86
C GLY A 43 11.03 -13.17 16.11
N LEU A 44 10.65 -12.47 15.05
CA LEU A 44 9.64 -11.41 15.03
C LEU A 44 8.55 -11.78 14.02
N LEU A 45 7.31 -11.60 14.46
CA LEU A 45 6.13 -11.78 13.64
C LEU A 45 5.51 -10.42 13.32
N PHE A 46 5.39 -10.11 12.03
CA PHE A 46 4.73 -8.92 11.52
C PHE A 46 3.37 -9.30 10.94
N ASN A 47 2.32 -8.60 11.36
CA ASN A 47 0.97 -8.76 10.84
C ASN A 47 0.42 -7.41 10.41
N MET A 48 -0.32 -7.42 9.31
CA MET A 48 -1.02 -6.25 8.80
C MET A 48 -2.39 -6.65 8.27
N THR A 49 -3.41 -5.87 8.59
CA THR A 49 -4.73 -5.97 7.95
C THR A 49 -4.97 -4.72 7.14
N VAL A 50 -5.28 -4.89 5.86
CA VAL A 50 -5.48 -3.79 4.92
C VAL A 50 -6.74 -4.02 4.11
N GLU A 51 -7.44 -2.93 3.78
CA GLU A 51 -8.58 -2.94 2.87
C GLU A 51 -8.21 -2.27 1.56
N ALA A 52 -8.48 -2.94 0.44
CA ALA A 52 -8.30 -2.41 -0.89
C ALA A 52 -9.52 -2.72 -1.76
N ALA A 53 -10.19 -1.68 -2.26
CA ALA A 53 -11.42 -1.82 -3.03
C ALA A 53 -11.26 -2.66 -4.31
N ALA A 54 -10.08 -2.59 -4.94
CA ALA A 54 -9.73 -3.33 -6.16
C ALA A 54 -8.93 -4.62 -5.89
N GLY A 55 -8.76 -5.01 -4.63
CA GLY A 55 -7.77 -6.02 -4.24
C GLY A 55 -6.35 -5.44 -4.14
N LEU A 56 -5.39 -6.30 -3.78
CA LEU A 56 -3.97 -5.93 -3.63
C LEU A 56 -3.14 -6.64 -4.70
N ASP A 57 -2.27 -5.89 -5.36
CA ASP A 57 -1.26 -6.46 -6.27
C ASP A 57 -0.06 -7.00 -5.49
N GLU A 58 0.50 -6.18 -4.60
CA GLU A 58 1.64 -6.54 -3.76
C GLU A 58 1.62 -5.72 -2.47
N VAL A 59 2.11 -6.30 -1.37
CA VAL A 59 2.45 -5.61 -0.13
C VAL A 59 3.93 -5.81 0.12
N ARG A 60 4.59 -4.80 0.69
CA ARG A 60 6.01 -4.87 0.99
C ARG A 60 6.30 -4.41 2.42
N LEU A 61 6.98 -5.26 3.18
CA LEU A 61 7.56 -4.90 4.47
C LEU A 61 8.98 -4.40 4.25
N ILE A 62 9.27 -3.21 4.75
CA ILE A 62 10.62 -2.65 4.76
C ILE A 62 11.05 -2.56 6.22
N TYR A 63 12.21 -3.11 6.54
CA TYR A 63 12.69 -3.18 7.91
C TYR A 63 14.20 -2.97 8.00
N GLU A 64 14.67 -2.54 9.16
CA GLU A 64 16.08 -2.27 9.45
C GLU A 64 16.40 -2.70 10.88
N LEU A 65 17.55 -3.36 11.06
CA LEU A 65 18.00 -3.94 12.32
C LEU A 65 19.12 -3.08 12.93
N ALA A 66 18.89 -2.40 14.04
CA ALA A 66 19.95 -1.61 14.70
C ALA A 66 21.03 -2.51 15.34
N PRO A 67 22.28 -2.03 15.52
CA PRO A 67 22.79 -0.70 15.16
C PRO A 67 23.35 -0.57 13.73
N ASP A 68 23.80 -1.67 13.12
CA ASP A 68 24.55 -1.66 11.85
C ASP A 68 23.76 -2.22 10.65
N GLY A 69 22.47 -2.47 10.82
CA GLY A 69 21.67 -3.19 9.84
C GLY A 69 21.44 -2.40 8.56
N VAL A 70 21.50 -3.13 7.46
CA VAL A 70 21.09 -2.62 6.15
C VAL A 70 19.58 -2.72 6.05
N ARG A 71 18.96 -1.70 5.47
CA ARG A 71 17.54 -1.73 5.13
C ARG A 71 17.25 -2.92 4.22
N ALA A 72 16.38 -3.80 4.69
CA ALA A 72 15.93 -4.99 4.00
C ALA A 72 14.47 -4.84 3.58
N THR A 73 14.04 -5.74 2.70
CA THR A 73 12.70 -5.73 2.14
C THR A 73 12.18 -7.16 2.04
N ALA A 74 10.92 -7.36 2.41
CA ALA A 74 10.24 -8.64 2.34
C ALA A 74 8.86 -8.49 1.70
N VAL A 75 8.41 -9.57 1.04
CA VAL A 75 7.03 -9.70 0.53
C VAL A 75 6.31 -10.65 1.49
N PRO A 76 5.34 -10.17 2.29
CA PRO A 76 4.57 -11.00 3.21
C PRO A 76 3.61 -11.91 2.44
N SER A 77 3.21 -13.01 3.07
CA SER A 77 2.10 -13.82 2.57
C SER A 77 0.79 -13.12 2.92
N CYS A 78 -0.02 -12.79 1.92
CA CYS A 78 -1.32 -12.13 2.12
C CYS A 78 -2.47 -13.04 1.69
N THR A 79 -3.59 -12.95 2.40
CA THR A 79 -4.85 -13.55 1.93
C THR A 79 -5.43 -12.75 0.77
N GLU A 80 -6.14 -13.41 -0.14
CA GLU A 80 -6.85 -12.73 -1.23
C GLU A 80 -8.15 -12.07 -0.74
N GLY A 81 -8.60 -11.04 -1.47
CA GLY A 81 -9.89 -10.38 -1.25
C GLY A 81 -9.79 -8.88 -0.98
N ARG A 82 -10.96 -8.27 -0.69
CA ARG A 82 -11.07 -6.83 -0.42
C ARG A 82 -10.41 -6.42 0.90
N ILE A 83 -10.46 -7.31 1.89
CA ILE A 83 -9.75 -7.18 3.17
C ILE A 83 -8.71 -8.30 3.18
N ALA A 84 -7.44 -7.92 3.20
CA ALA A 84 -6.32 -8.85 3.19
C ALA A 84 -5.58 -8.81 4.52
N SER A 85 -5.24 -10.00 5.01
CA SER A 85 -4.36 -10.20 6.15
C SER A 85 -3.00 -10.65 5.65
N CYS A 86 -1.96 -9.87 5.93
CA CYS A 86 -0.59 -10.12 5.52
C CYS A 86 0.27 -10.52 6.72
N ARG A 87 1.13 -11.54 6.54
CA ARG A 87 2.02 -12.09 7.57
C ARG A 87 3.45 -12.24 7.05
N PHE A 88 4.42 -11.82 7.88
CA PHE A 88 5.84 -12.08 7.64
C PHE A 88 6.57 -12.47 8.93
N GLU A 89 7.45 -13.45 8.83
CA GLU A 89 8.27 -13.95 9.94
C GLU A 89 9.75 -13.63 9.69
N LEU A 90 10.32 -12.81 10.57
CA LEU A 90 11.74 -12.48 10.55
C LEU A 90 12.46 -13.29 11.64
N GLY A 91 13.42 -14.11 11.24
CA GLY A 91 14.30 -14.80 12.17
C GLY A 91 13.85 -16.15 12.72
N GLY A 92 12.81 -16.74 12.13
CA GLY A 92 12.37 -18.12 12.40
C GLY A 92 13.21 -19.21 11.73
N ASN A 93 14.37 -18.87 11.15
CA ASN A 93 15.24 -19.85 10.50
C ASN A 93 16.70 -19.68 10.96
N ALA A 94 17.46 -20.77 10.93
CA ALA A 94 18.85 -20.83 11.39
C ALA A 94 19.81 -19.88 10.65
N ARG A 95 19.37 -19.24 9.55
CA ARG A 95 20.18 -18.30 8.74
C ARG A 95 19.95 -16.84 9.09
N THR A 96 18.90 -16.52 9.86
CA THR A 96 18.52 -15.14 10.18
C THR A 96 18.37 -14.99 11.69
N LEU A 97 19.45 -15.20 12.43
CA LEU A 97 19.39 -15.10 13.90
C LEU A 97 19.21 -13.63 14.31
N LEU A 98 18.17 -13.33 15.08
CA LEU A 98 18.01 -12.02 15.72
C LEU A 98 18.82 -11.98 17.01
N ILE A 99 19.72 -10.99 17.12
CA ILE A 99 20.53 -10.79 18.32
C ILE A 99 19.62 -10.25 19.44
N PRO A 100 19.67 -10.79 20.67
CA PRO A 100 18.94 -10.22 21.80
C PRO A 100 19.27 -8.74 21.99
N GLY A 101 18.23 -7.91 22.18
CA GLY A 101 18.39 -6.46 22.34
C GLY A 101 18.55 -5.68 21.03
N ALA A 102 18.50 -6.34 19.87
CA ALA A 102 18.40 -5.64 18.59
C ALA A 102 17.07 -4.87 18.49
N GLU A 103 17.16 -3.62 18.06
CA GLU A 103 15.98 -2.82 17.70
C GLU A 103 15.62 -3.04 16.24
N VAL A 104 14.31 -3.12 15.95
CA VAL A 104 13.81 -3.26 14.59
C VAL A 104 12.87 -2.12 14.28
N THR A 105 13.23 -1.32 13.29
CA THR A 105 12.34 -0.31 12.71
C THR A 105 11.72 -0.87 11.45
N TYR A 106 10.44 -0.58 11.19
CA TYR A 106 9.74 -1.11 10.03
C TYR A 106 8.63 -0.19 9.55
N PHE A 107 8.25 -0.35 8.28
CA PHE A 107 7.07 0.25 7.69
C PHE A 107 6.55 -0.58 6.50
N TRP A 108 5.29 -0.36 6.15
CA TRP A 108 4.61 -1.03 5.05
C TRP A 108 4.55 -0.13 3.81
N ARG A 109 4.55 -0.75 2.63
CA ARG A 109 4.38 -0.10 1.34
C ARG A 109 3.52 -0.95 0.41
#